data_AF-A0A6P1CXI3-F1
#
_entry.id   AF-A0A6P1CXI3-F1
#
_cell.length_a   1.000
_cell.length_b   1.000
_cell.length_c   1.000
_cell.angle_alpha   90.00
_cell.angle_beta   90.00
_cell.angle_gamma   90.00
#
_symmetry.space_group_name_H-M   'P 1'
#
loop_
_entity.id
_entity.type
_entity.pdbx_description
1 polymer ?
#
loop_
_entity_poly.entity_id
_entity_poly.type
_entity_poly.pdbx_seq_one_letter_code
_entity_poly.pdbx_strand_id
1 'polypeptide(L)'
;MIAVLVVVVAGGAFAFVKSKENSTSIPDADGWSAEMAPIANAFPRLVPPTGLARGWRQVTCASDDMRWFEGADRGMWCVHHDSTPFISFYIVDYGSREAVAKAMEAFMAPGIVDKKPGTSQRRPHRDFTTEPLVVLPSDYTITLERCMVCTAFPDEPGLENYIIAAKWHEHTAEDILENWWEEAPFGRG
;
A
#
# COMPACT_ATOMS: atom_id res chain seq x y z
N MET A 1 17.47 54.93 21.16
CA MET A 1 17.22 55.05 19.71
C MET A 1 16.51 53.79 19.26
N ILE A 2 15.24 53.92 18.89
CA ILE A 2 14.38 52.84 18.40
C ILE A 2 14.31 53.02 16.88
N ALA A 3 14.64 51.98 16.12
CA ALA A 3 14.41 51.95 14.68
C ALA A 3 13.20 51.05 14.42
N VAL A 4 12.05 51.68 14.18
CA VAL A 4 10.84 51.03 13.65
C VAL A 4 11.03 50.89 12.15
N LEU A 5 11.09 49.66 11.65
CA LEU A 5 11.02 49.39 10.22
C LEU A 5 9.56 49.11 9.86
N VAL A 6 8.90 50.10 9.26
CA VAL A 6 7.60 49.94 8.59
C VAL A 6 7.89 49.47 7.18
N VAL A 7 7.39 48.29 6.79
CA VAL A 7 7.31 47.90 5.38
C VAL A 7 5.85 47.61 5.02
N VAL A 8 5.44 48.28 3.96
CA VAL A 8 4.10 48.46 3.41
C VAL A 8 3.58 47.16 2.79
N VAL A 9 2.31 46.90 3.03
CA VAL A 9 1.50 45.79 2.51
C VAL A 9 1.30 45.95 1.00
N ALA A 10 1.78 44.97 0.22
CA ALA A 10 1.37 44.77 -1.17
C ALA A 10 0.69 43.39 -1.27
N GLY A 11 -0.49 43.36 -1.87
CA GLY A 11 -1.43 42.24 -1.84
C GLY A 11 -0.88 40.93 -2.42
N GLY A 12 -1.19 39.85 -1.72
CA GLY A 12 -1.08 38.49 -2.18
C GLY A 12 -1.87 37.63 -1.21
N ALA A 13 -2.97 37.03 -1.68
CA ALA A 13 -3.66 35.99 -0.92
C ALA A 13 -2.66 34.85 -0.69
N PHE A 14 -2.12 34.77 0.53
CA PHE A 14 -1.38 33.58 0.95
C PHE A 14 -2.40 32.46 1.07
N ALA A 15 -2.56 31.70 -0.01
CA ALA A 15 -3.01 30.33 0.10
C ALA A 15 -2.07 29.67 1.10
N PHE A 16 -2.58 29.35 2.29
CA PHE A 16 -1.93 28.44 3.19
C PHE A 16 -1.80 27.11 2.45
N VAL A 17 -0.65 26.91 1.78
CA VAL A 17 -0.22 25.59 1.36
C VAL A 17 -0.02 24.84 2.66
N LYS A 18 -1.02 24.06 3.03
CA LYS A 18 -0.98 23.14 4.15
C LYS A 18 0.17 22.18 3.84
N SER A 19 1.34 22.48 4.40
CA SER A 19 2.50 21.59 4.36
C SER A 19 2.00 20.24 4.86
N LYS A 20 2.04 19.21 4.01
CA LYS A 20 1.69 17.84 4.39
C LYS A 20 2.80 17.41 5.34
N GLU A 21 2.61 17.65 6.64
CA GLU A 21 3.55 17.20 7.66
C GLU A 21 3.66 15.68 7.55
N ASN A 22 4.89 15.19 7.36
CA ASN A 22 5.27 13.78 7.32
C ASN A 22 5.03 13.12 8.68
N SER A 23 3.78 12.96 9.07
CA SER A 23 3.37 12.25 10.28
C SER A 23 2.86 10.88 9.87
N THR A 24 3.61 9.84 10.21
CA THR A 24 3.07 8.49 10.33
C THR A 24 1.98 8.56 11.40
N SER A 25 0.72 8.74 10.98
CA SER A 25 -0.40 8.76 11.90
C SER A 25 -0.73 7.31 12.30
N ILE A 26 -0.52 7.02 13.58
CA ILE A 26 -1.09 5.83 14.22
C ILE A 26 -2.52 6.25 14.60
N PRO A 27 -3.56 5.53 14.16
CA PRO A 27 -4.95 5.94 14.37
C PRO A 27 -5.32 6.13 15.85
N ASP A 28 -6.24 7.05 16.08
CA ASP A 28 -6.84 7.28 17.39
C ASP A 28 -7.76 6.11 17.79
N ALA A 29 -8.14 6.06 19.08
CA ALA A 29 -9.03 5.03 19.62
C ALA A 29 -10.40 4.98 18.92
N ASP A 30 -10.81 6.08 18.29
CA ASP A 30 -12.09 6.24 17.59
C ASP A 30 -12.10 5.66 16.16
N GLY A 31 -10.98 5.12 15.68
CA GLY A 31 -10.86 4.47 14.38
C GLY A 31 -9.93 5.19 13.40
N TRP A 32 -9.97 4.78 12.14
CA TRP A 32 -9.17 5.37 11.07
C TRP A 32 -9.63 6.79 10.74
N SER A 33 -8.67 7.67 10.44
CA SER A 33 -8.96 9.02 9.97
C SER A 33 -9.83 8.98 8.70
N ALA A 34 -10.53 10.08 8.40
CA ALA A 34 -11.35 10.17 7.19
C ALA A 34 -10.56 9.92 5.89
N GLU A 35 -9.25 10.19 5.90
CA GLU A 35 -8.34 9.91 4.78
C GLU A 35 -8.09 8.41 4.60
N MET A 36 -7.99 7.65 5.70
CA MET A 36 -7.63 6.24 5.72
C MET A 36 -8.84 5.30 5.78
N ALA A 37 -10.01 5.80 6.19
CA ALA A 37 -11.25 5.04 6.26
C ALA A 37 -11.63 4.32 4.95
N PRO A 38 -11.43 4.91 3.74
CA PRO A 38 -11.70 4.18 2.49
C PRO A 38 -10.92 2.86 2.37
N ILE A 39 -9.64 2.84 2.74
CA ILE A 39 -8.80 1.63 2.70
C ILE A 39 -9.29 0.61 3.73
N ALA A 40 -9.53 1.04 4.97
CA ALA A 40 -10.01 0.15 6.02
C ALA A 40 -11.38 -0.48 5.67
N ASN A 41 -12.27 0.30 5.06
CA ASN A 41 -13.57 -0.18 4.59
C ASN A 41 -13.46 -1.09 3.36
N ALA A 42 -12.44 -0.90 2.52
CA ALA A 42 -12.20 -1.75 1.36
C ALA A 42 -11.74 -3.15 1.78
N PHE A 43 -10.91 -3.24 2.83
CA PHE A 43 -10.30 -4.48 3.31
C PHE A 43 -10.58 -4.76 4.80
N PRO A 44 -11.86 -4.85 5.22
CA PRO A 44 -12.24 -4.84 6.64
C PRO A 44 -11.83 -6.11 7.40
N ARG A 45 -11.54 -7.20 6.70
CA ARG A 45 -11.07 -8.46 7.29
C ARG A 45 -9.54 -8.51 7.40
N LEU A 46 -8.82 -7.71 6.62
CA LEU A 46 -7.35 -7.65 6.61
C LEU A 46 -6.83 -6.51 7.50
N VAL A 47 -7.46 -5.34 7.41
CA VAL A 47 -7.10 -4.13 8.15
C VAL A 47 -7.83 -4.14 9.49
N PRO A 48 -7.14 -3.92 10.63
CA PRO A 48 -7.81 -3.81 11.91
C PRO A 48 -8.79 -2.63 11.92
N PRO A 49 -9.91 -2.70 12.65
CA PRO A 49 -10.93 -1.63 12.66
C PRO A 49 -10.41 -0.32 13.24
N THR A 50 -9.35 -0.38 14.06
CA THR A 50 -8.65 0.77 14.64
C THR A 50 -7.13 0.52 14.61
N GLY A 51 -6.33 1.58 14.74
CA GLY A 51 -4.87 1.50 14.74
C GLY A 51 -4.24 0.82 15.95
N LEU A 52 -4.99 0.72 17.05
CA LEU A 52 -4.55 0.08 18.29
C LEU A 52 -4.96 -1.40 18.35
N ALA A 53 -5.91 -1.81 17.50
CA ALA A 53 -6.37 -3.17 17.43
C ALA A 53 -5.41 -4.04 16.60
N ARG A 54 -5.43 -5.33 16.92
CA ARG A 54 -4.78 -6.35 16.10
C ARG A 54 -5.81 -6.98 15.17
N GLY A 55 -5.49 -7.03 13.88
CA GLY A 55 -6.35 -7.56 12.84
C GLY A 55 -6.15 -9.06 12.63
N TRP A 56 -6.44 -9.51 11.41
CA TRP A 56 -6.15 -10.88 10.98
C TRP A 56 -4.70 -11.26 11.27
N ARG A 57 -4.49 -12.39 11.96
CA ARG A 57 -3.18 -12.90 12.40
C ARG A 57 -2.26 -11.83 13.02
N GLN A 58 -2.79 -11.11 14.01
CA GLN A 58 -2.06 -10.07 14.73
C GLN A 58 -1.59 -8.89 13.86
N VAL A 59 -2.16 -8.68 12.67
CA VAL A 59 -1.78 -7.56 11.79
C VAL A 59 -1.94 -6.21 12.50
N THR A 60 -0.93 -5.37 12.39
CA THR A 60 -0.97 -3.95 12.79
C THR A 60 -0.75 -3.09 11.56
N CYS A 61 -1.41 -1.93 11.46
CA CYS A 61 -1.27 -1.02 10.32
C CYS A 61 -1.04 0.43 10.77
N ALA A 62 -0.41 1.22 9.93
CA ALA A 62 -0.26 2.67 10.08
C ALA A 62 -0.41 3.36 8.71
N SER A 63 -0.79 4.65 8.71
CA SER A 63 -0.73 5.45 7.48
C SER A 63 0.72 5.63 7.05
N ASP A 64 0.99 5.61 5.76
CA ASP A 64 2.31 5.87 5.20
C ASP A 64 2.17 6.88 4.03
N ASP A 65 3.21 7.68 3.79
CA ASP A 65 3.21 8.76 2.81
C ASP A 65 3.27 8.27 1.35
N MET A 66 3.41 6.94 1.16
CA MET A 66 3.45 6.26 -0.14
C MET A 66 4.54 6.77 -1.08
N ARG A 67 5.61 7.39 -0.56
CA ARG A 67 6.70 7.95 -1.38
C ARG A 67 7.40 6.94 -2.30
N TRP A 68 7.23 5.65 -2.04
CA TRP A 68 7.79 4.55 -2.84
C TRP A 68 6.85 4.06 -3.95
N PHE A 69 5.60 4.52 -3.96
CA PHE A 69 4.56 4.13 -4.90
C PHE A 69 4.20 5.33 -5.79
N GLU A 70 4.88 5.46 -6.92
CA GLU A 70 4.65 6.58 -7.84
C GLU A 70 3.18 6.60 -8.31
N GLY A 71 2.52 7.75 -8.15
CA GLY A 71 1.12 7.94 -8.54
C GLY A 71 0.10 7.41 -7.52
N ALA A 72 0.53 6.94 -6.35
CA ALA A 72 -0.38 6.61 -5.26
C ALA A 72 -0.99 7.87 -4.64
N ASP A 73 -2.29 7.82 -4.32
CA ASP A 73 -2.99 8.90 -3.64
C ASP A 73 -2.78 8.81 -2.11
N ARG A 74 -2.87 7.59 -1.58
CA ARG A 74 -2.74 7.26 -0.15
C ARG A 74 -2.47 5.78 0.05
N GLY A 75 -2.03 5.40 1.25
CA GLY A 75 -1.90 4.00 1.58
C GLY A 75 -1.59 3.73 3.05
N MET A 76 -1.64 2.44 3.36
CA MET A 76 -1.30 1.90 4.67
C MET A 76 -0.10 0.98 4.56
N TRP A 77 0.80 1.06 5.53
CA TRP A 77 1.79 0.03 5.78
C TRP A 77 1.31 -0.87 6.91
N CYS A 78 1.33 -2.17 6.68
CA CYS A 78 0.87 -3.19 7.61
C CYS A 78 1.94 -4.25 7.85
N VAL A 79 1.94 -4.81 9.05
CA VAL A 79 2.87 -5.87 9.48
C VAL A 79 2.07 -7.01 10.08
N HIS A 80 2.29 -8.22 9.58
CA HIS A 80 1.78 -9.47 10.10
C HIS A 80 2.81 -10.07 11.06
N HIS A 81 2.47 -10.09 12.36
CA HIS A 81 3.40 -10.44 13.44
C HIS A 81 3.48 -11.94 13.76
N ASP A 82 2.56 -12.76 13.25
CA ASP A 82 2.55 -14.21 13.51
C ASP A 82 3.53 -15.01 12.61
N SER A 83 4.33 -14.34 11.76
CA SER A 83 5.40 -14.95 10.97
C SER A 83 6.78 -14.55 11.51
N THR A 84 7.82 -15.35 11.28
CA THR A 84 9.21 -14.97 11.58
C THR A 84 10.09 -15.31 10.37
N PRO A 85 10.69 -14.32 9.70
CA PRO A 85 10.55 -12.87 9.90
C PRO A 85 9.12 -12.38 9.60
N PHE A 86 8.78 -11.17 10.06
CA PHE A 86 7.46 -10.59 9.82
C PHE A 86 7.21 -10.33 8.33
N ILE A 87 5.98 -10.57 7.88
CA ILE A 87 5.53 -10.12 6.55
C ILE A 87 5.09 -8.67 6.67
N SER A 88 5.63 -7.83 5.81
CA SER A 88 5.17 -6.44 5.63
C SER A 88 4.39 -6.34 4.34
N PHE A 89 3.28 -5.62 4.35
CA PHE A 89 2.54 -5.35 3.13
C PHE A 89 2.00 -3.93 3.12
N TYR A 90 1.80 -3.41 1.92
CA TYR A 90 1.18 -2.12 1.68
C TYR A 90 -0.19 -2.32 1.07
N ILE A 91 -1.15 -1.51 1.48
CA ILE A 91 -2.42 -1.36 0.77
C ILE A 91 -2.45 0.05 0.21
N VAL A 92 -2.41 0.15 -1.12
CA VAL A 92 -2.19 1.40 -1.83
C VAL A 92 -3.43 1.73 -2.65
N ASP A 93 -3.99 2.91 -2.43
CA ASP A 93 -5.08 3.47 -3.24
C ASP A 93 -4.49 4.39 -4.30
N TYR A 94 -4.73 4.07 -5.57
CA TYR A 94 -4.30 4.84 -6.72
C TYR A 94 -5.41 5.77 -7.26
N GLY A 95 -6.58 5.79 -6.63
CA GLY A 95 -7.70 6.66 -7.00
C GLY A 95 -8.46 6.24 -8.26
N SER A 96 -7.84 5.47 -9.17
CA SER A 96 -8.50 4.94 -10.36
C SER A 96 -7.94 3.61 -10.85
N ARG A 97 -8.77 2.84 -11.57
CA ARG A 97 -8.38 1.61 -12.26
C ARG A 97 -7.26 1.84 -13.28
N GLU A 98 -7.27 2.98 -13.97
CA GLU A 98 -6.25 3.33 -14.96
C GLU A 98 -4.89 3.59 -14.29
N ALA A 99 -4.89 4.22 -13.12
CA ALA A 99 -3.69 4.44 -12.33
C ALA A 99 -3.13 3.11 -11.78
N VAL A 100 -4.00 2.19 -11.33
CA VAL A 100 -3.59 0.81 -10.96
C VAL A 100 -2.94 0.07 -12.13
N ALA A 101 -3.55 0.13 -13.33
CA ALA A 101 -2.99 -0.54 -14.50
C ALA A 101 -1.58 -0.02 -14.82
N LYS A 102 -1.39 1.30 -14.81
CA LYS A 102 -0.07 1.93 -15.01
C LYS A 102 0.92 1.55 -13.92
N ALA A 103 0.49 1.47 -12.66
CA ALA A 103 1.34 1.06 -11.55
C ALA A 103 1.79 -0.40 -11.67
N MET A 104 0.87 -1.30 -12.05
CA MET A 104 1.19 -2.72 -12.29
C MET A 104 2.20 -2.90 -13.44
N GLU A 105 2.10 -2.10 -14.51
CA GLU A 105 3.11 -2.04 -15.56
C GLU A 105 4.48 -1.60 -15.04
N ALA A 106 4.51 -0.60 -14.16
CA ALA A 106 5.75 -0.11 -13.54
C ALA A 106 6.40 -1.17 -12.63
N PHE A 107 5.62 -1.99 -11.91
CA PHE A 107 6.16 -3.11 -11.12
C PHE A 107 6.78 -4.22 -11.97
N MET A 108 6.32 -4.37 -13.22
CA MET A 108 6.93 -5.29 -14.17
C MET A 108 8.15 -4.69 -14.88
N ALA A 109 8.39 -3.39 -14.75
CA ALA A 109 9.48 -2.74 -15.47
C ALA A 109 10.84 -3.31 -15.05
N PRO A 110 11.77 -3.50 -16.00
CA PRO A 110 13.06 -4.08 -15.71
C PRO A 110 13.84 -3.23 -14.70
N GLY A 111 14.27 -3.87 -13.61
CA GLY A 111 15.07 -3.20 -12.58
C GLY A 111 16.44 -2.77 -13.11
N ILE A 112 17.03 -1.74 -12.48
CA ILE A 112 18.37 -1.20 -12.82
C ILE A 112 19.45 -2.29 -12.78
N VAL A 113 19.28 -3.30 -11.92
CA VAL A 113 20.24 -4.38 -11.70
C VAL A 113 20.02 -5.59 -12.64
N ASP A 114 18.77 -6.00 -12.87
CA ASP A 114 18.47 -7.27 -13.55
C ASP A 114 18.06 -7.10 -15.03
N LYS A 115 17.61 -5.92 -15.48
CA LYS A 115 17.07 -5.69 -16.84
C LYS A 115 15.98 -6.67 -17.31
N LYS A 116 15.62 -7.70 -16.55
CA LYS A 116 14.51 -8.61 -16.80
C LYS A 116 13.24 -8.02 -16.22
N PRO A 117 12.15 -7.99 -16.99
CA PRO A 117 10.87 -7.58 -16.46
C PRO A 117 10.32 -8.63 -15.48
N GLY A 118 9.49 -8.18 -14.54
CA GLY A 118 8.63 -9.07 -13.77
C GLY A 118 7.58 -9.75 -14.66
N THR A 119 6.88 -10.72 -14.12
CA THR A 119 5.76 -11.40 -14.80
C THR A 119 4.44 -11.03 -14.15
N SER A 120 3.36 -11.04 -14.93
CA SER A 120 2.01 -10.97 -14.39
C SER A 120 1.24 -12.23 -14.71
N GLN A 121 0.39 -12.63 -13.77
CA GLN A 121 -0.50 -13.77 -13.91
C GLN A 121 -1.82 -13.52 -13.17
N ARG A 122 -2.90 -14.06 -13.70
CA ARG A 122 -4.16 -14.18 -12.96
C ARG A 122 -4.04 -15.39 -12.03
N ARG A 123 -4.45 -15.24 -10.77
CA ARG A 123 -4.37 -16.33 -9.78
C ARG A 123 -5.72 -16.45 -9.06
N PRO A 124 -6.33 -17.65 -8.98
CA PRO A 124 -7.53 -17.87 -8.17
C PRO A 124 -7.28 -17.52 -6.69
N HIS A 125 -8.25 -16.87 -6.06
CA HIS A 125 -8.20 -16.54 -4.63
C HIS A 125 -9.55 -16.87 -3.97
N ARG A 126 -9.51 -17.45 -2.77
CA ARG A 126 -10.72 -17.99 -2.10
C ARG A 126 -11.83 -16.96 -1.82
N ASP A 127 -11.47 -15.67 -1.72
CA ASP A 127 -12.42 -14.60 -1.43
C ASP A 127 -13.07 -14.00 -2.69
N PHE A 128 -12.64 -14.40 -3.90
CA PHE A 128 -13.07 -13.77 -5.15
C PHE A 128 -13.57 -14.81 -6.16
N THR A 129 -14.56 -14.41 -6.97
CA THR A 129 -15.04 -15.22 -8.09
C THR A 129 -14.30 -14.89 -9.39
N THR A 130 -13.68 -13.70 -9.47
CA THR A 130 -12.71 -13.38 -10.51
C THR A 130 -11.30 -13.60 -9.98
N GLU A 131 -10.34 -13.83 -10.87
CA GLU A 131 -8.95 -14.03 -10.49
C GLU A 131 -8.24 -12.68 -10.35
N PRO A 132 -7.71 -12.31 -9.18
CA PRO A 132 -6.85 -11.13 -9.05
C PRO A 132 -5.64 -11.21 -9.97
N LEU A 133 -5.13 -10.03 -10.37
CA LEU A 133 -3.89 -9.92 -11.14
C LEU A 133 -2.71 -9.82 -10.16
N VAL A 134 -1.79 -10.77 -10.26
CA VAL A 134 -0.59 -10.84 -9.43
C VAL A 134 0.64 -10.54 -10.31
N VAL A 135 1.49 -9.63 -9.86
CA VAL A 135 2.81 -9.35 -10.45
C VAL A 135 3.89 -9.91 -9.55
N LEU A 136 4.78 -10.69 -10.16
CA LEU A 136 5.94 -11.30 -9.54
C LEU A 136 7.22 -10.59 -10.02
N PRO A 137 8.16 -10.30 -9.11
CA PRO A 137 9.45 -9.74 -9.51
C PRO A 137 10.25 -10.79 -10.29
N SER A 138 11.20 -10.37 -11.12
CA SER A 138 12.08 -11.30 -11.83
C SER A 138 12.96 -12.09 -10.87
N ASP A 139 13.34 -13.31 -11.27
CA ASP A 139 14.09 -14.29 -10.49
C ASP A 139 15.45 -13.80 -9.94
N TYR A 140 15.96 -12.64 -10.36
CA TYR A 140 17.23 -12.09 -9.86
C TYR A 140 17.08 -10.90 -8.91
N THR A 141 15.85 -10.41 -8.68
CA THR A 141 15.55 -9.47 -7.59
C THR A 141 15.51 -10.14 -6.20
N ILE A 142 15.85 -11.44 -6.14
CA ILE A 142 16.03 -12.25 -4.93
C ILE A 142 17.37 -11.89 -4.24
N THR A 143 17.73 -10.61 -4.15
CA THR A 143 18.28 -10.22 -2.85
C THR A 143 17.06 -10.21 -1.94
N LEU A 144 17.01 -11.15 -1.02
CA LEU A 144 15.94 -11.46 -0.07
C LEU A 144 15.35 -10.24 0.69
N GLU A 145 15.93 -9.06 0.52
CA GLU A 145 15.47 -7.78 1.01
C GLU A 145 14.51 -7.03 0.08
N ARG A 146 14.27 -7.48 -1.17
CA ARG A 146 13.51 -6.70 -2.17
C ARG A 146 12.41 -7.48 -2.90
N CYS A 147 12.18 -8.74 -2.56
CA CYS A 147 11.07 -9.50 -3.15
C CYS A 147 9.73 -8.86 -2.73
N MET A 148 8.95 -8.39 -3.71
CA MET A 148 7.65 -7.77 -3.50
C MET A 148 6.65 -8.34 -4.49
N VAL A 149 5.58 -8.94 -3.98
CA VAL A 149 4.46 -9.48 -4.77
C VAL A 149 3.34 -8.45 -4.75
N CYS A 150 2.93 -8.00 -5.92
CA CYS A 150 1.88 -6.98 -6.07
C CYS A 150 0.59 -7.65 -6.56
N THR A 151 -0.53 -7.38 -5.90
CA THR A 151 -1.86 -7.90 -6.25
C THR A 151 -2.80 -6.74 -6.55
N ALA A 152 -3.46 -6.78 -7.70
CA ALA A 152 -4.52 -5.84 -8.09
C ALA A 152 -5.83 -6.59 -8.32
N PHE A 153 -6.94 -5.87 -8.17
CA PHE A 153 -8.29 -6.43 -8.26
C PHE A 153 -9.12 -5.76 -9.38
N PRO A 154 -8.67 -5.80 -10.65
CA PRO A 154 -9.23 -4.97 -11.71
C PRO A 154 -10.70 -5.28 -12.03
N ASP A 155 -11.19 -6.46 -11.67
CA ASP A 155 -12.54 -6.92 -11.98
C ASP A 155 -13.43 -7.09 -10.74
N GLU A 156 -12.96 -6.63 -9.57
CA GLU A 156 -13.68 -6.69 -8.30
C GLU A 156 -14.23 -5.31 -7.91
N PRO A 157 -15.55 -5.10 -7.96
CA PRO A 157 -16.16 -3.79 -7.70
C PRO A 157 -15.86 -3.23 -6.29
N GLY A 158 -15.39 -1.99 -6.27
CA GLY A 158 -14.91 -1.27 -5.11
C GLY A 158 -13.47 -1.59 -4.72
N LEU A 159 -12.77 -2.52 -5.39
CA LEU A 159 -11.36 -2.83 -5.17
C LEU A 159 -10.45 -2.48 -6.37
N GLU A 160 -11.03 -2.01 -7.48
CA GLU A 160 -10.35 -1.75 -8.74
C GLU A 160 -9.25 -0.67 -8.68
N ASN A 161 -9.27 0.17 -7.64
CA ASN A 161 -8.32 1.27 -7.43
C ASN A 161 -7.17 0.89 -6.49
N TYR A 162 -7.13 -0.35 -6.00
CA TYR A 162 -6.17 -0.76 -4.97
C TYR A 162 -5.13 -1.75 -5.48
N ILE A 163 -3.92 -1.61 -4.94
CA ILE A 163 -2.85 -2.62 -5.02
C ILE A 163 -2.47 -3.04 -3.60
N ILE A 164 -2.29 -4.35 -3.39
CA ILE A 164 -1.64 -4.88 -2.21
C ILE A 164 -0.24 -5.35 -2.58
N ALA A 165 0.78 -4.75 -1.97
CA ALA A 165 2.18 -5.08 -2.23
C ALA A 165 2.80 -5.75 -0.99
N ALA A 166 2.99 -7.06 -1.05
CA ALA A 166 3.49 -7.87 0.07
C ALA A 166 4.99 -8.17 -0.08
N LYS A 167 5.70 -8.13 1.04
CA LYS A 167 7.13 -8.37 1.15
C LYS A 167 7.42 -9.25 2.35
N TRP A 168 8.25 -10.26 2.13
CA TRP A 168 8.71 -11.15 3.19
C TRP A 168 10.22 -11.32 3.12
N HIS A 169 10.90 -10.82 4.15
CA HIS A 169 12.36 -10.87 4.19
C HIS A 169 12.84 -12.32 4.17
N GLU A 170 13.88 -12.63 3.39
CA GLU A 170 14.44 -13.99 3.30
C GLU A 170 13.50 -15.04 2.72
N HIS A 171 12.43 -14.60 2.04
CA HIS A 171 11.47 -15.46 1.38
C HIS A 171 11.33 -15.08 -0.10
N THR A 172 10.95 -16.06 -0.90
CA THR A 172 10.70 -15.91 -2.33
C THR A 172 9.29 -15.38 -2.60
N ALA A 173 9.03 -15.02 -3.86
CA ALA A 173 7.68 -14.64 -4.29
C ALA A 173 6.70 -15.80 -4.13
N GLU A 174 7.12 -17.05 -4.38
CA GLU A 174 6.26 -18.22 -4.21
C GLU A 174 5.95 -18.47 -2.74
N ASP A 175 6.92 -18.30 -1.84
CA ASP A 175 6.66 -18.43 -0.40
C ASP A 175 5.57 -17.45 0.07
N ILE A 176 5.59 -16.21 -0.43
CA ILE A 176 4.54 -15.22 -0.13
C ILE A 176 3.18 -15.70 -0.68
N LEU A 177 3.17 -16.26 -1.88
CA LEU A 177 1.93 -16.69 -2.53
C LEU A 177 1.28 -17.90 -1.85
N GLU A 178 2.09 -18.91 -1.51
CA GLU A 178 1.62 -20.17 -0.93
C GLU A 178 1.28 -20.05 0.55
N ASN A 179 1.93 -19.14 1.30
CA ASN A 179 1.78 -19.11 2.77
C ASN A 179 1.00 -17.90 3.29
N TRP A 180 1.00 -16.79 2.57
CA TRP A 180 0.37 -15.56 3.03
C TRP A 180 -0.79 -15.13 2.15
N TRP A 181 -0.54 -15.05 0.84
CA TRP A 181 -1.52 -14.54 -0.12
C TRP A 181 -2.76 -15.43 -0.19
N GLU A 182 -2.60 -16.75 -0.22
CA GLU A 182 -3.72 -17.69 -0.24
C GLU A 182 -4.66 -17.57 0.98
N GLU A 183 -4.10 -17.16 2.11
CA GLU A 183 -4.81 -17.06 3.38
C GLU A 183 -5.22 -15.64 3.75
N ALA A 184 -4.77 -14.63 3.01
CA ALA A 184 -5.09 -13.23 3.29
C ALA A 184 -6.57 -12.95 3.00
N PRO A 185 -7.34 -12.38 3.94
CA PRO A 185 -8.76 -12.15 3.75
C PRO A 185 -9.01 -10.83 2.99
N PHE A 186 -8.63 -10.79 1.71
CA PHE A 186 -8.80 -9.61 0.85
C PHE A 186 -10.26 -9.22 0.62
N GLY A 187 -11.19 -10.18 0.69
CA GLY A 187 -12.61 -9.94 0.44
C GLY A 187 -13.33 -9.23 1.58
N ARG A 188 -14.53 -8.70 1.28
CA ARG A 188 -15.37 -7.98 2.26
C ARG A 188 -16.26 -8.89 3.11
N GLY A 189 -16.43 -10.15 2.72
CA GLY A 189 -17.35 -11.11 3.35
C GLY A 189 -18.69 -11.21 2.64
#